data_AF-A0A6J5BWR2-F1
#
_entry.id   AF-A0A6J5BWR2-F1
#
_cell.length_a   1.000
_cell.length_b   1.000
_cell.length_c   1.000
_cell.angle_alpha   90.00
_cell.angle_beta   90.00
_cell.angle_gamma   90.00
#
_symmetry.space_group_name_H-M   'P 1'
#
loop_
_entity.id
_entity.type
_entity.pdbx_description
1 polymer ?
#
loop_
_entity_poly.entity_id
_entity_poly.type
_entity_poly.pdbx_seq_one_letter_code
_entity_poly.pdbx_strand_id
1 'polypeptide(L)'
;MPPRNPNSPLEGEDKSEQPKLETTEELQARIRALEDELSRSNAARVIAEDESARIQAQAQSSLLTTNVTERFAGEEDGKQMWWYRIDLAPCGGTEIRINGTPYYHGSTYKFETDLLRSVKEIVARTWSHENSINGANENPYKQAQNKVLGSGRGIAPWAFQ
;
A
#
# COMPACT_ATOMS: atom_id res chain seq x y z
N MET A 1 50.95 -35.46 11.42
CA MET A 1 51.52 -34.87 10.19
C MET A 1 51.61 -33.36 10.37
N PRO A 2 52.71 -32.72 9.95
CA PRO A 2 53.10 -31.35 10.33
C PRO A 2 52.26 -30.24 9.64
N PRO A 3 52.29 -29.00 10.15
CA PRO A 3 51.46 -27.88 9.69
C PRO A 3 51.88 -27.32 8.33
N ARG A 4 50.90 -26.88 7.53
CA ARG A 4 51.06 -26.38 6.15
C ARG A 4 51.63 -24.95 6.17
N ASN A 5 52.76 -24.75 5.52
CA ASN A 5 53.47 -23.48 5.33
C ASN A 5 52.60 -22.47 4.53
N PRO A 6 52.42 -21.21 4.97
CA PRO A 6 51.55 -20.23 4.32
C PRO A 6 52.09 -19.59 3.04
N ASN A 7 53.23 -20.06 2.50
CA ASN A 7 53.79 -19.52 1.26
C ASN A 7 53.97 -20.62 0.21
N SER A 8 52.92 -20.87 -0.57
CA SER A 8 53.01 -21.56 -1.85
C SER A 8 52.40 -20.64 -2.90
N PRO A 9 53.11 -20.34 -4.00
CA PRO A 9 52.57 -19.49 -5.06
C PRO A 9 51.29 -20.10 -5.62
N LEU A 10 50.25 -19.28 -5.75
CA LEU A 10 49.03 -19.64 -6.47
C LEU A 10 49.39 -19.80 -7.96
N GLU A 11 49.64 -21.03 -8.40
CA GLU A 11 49.64 -21.36 -9.82
C GLU A 11 48.20 -21.23 -10.34
N GLY A 12 47.96 -20.28 -11.23
CA GLY A 12 46.69 -20.19 -11.95
C GLY A 12 46.21 -18.80 -12.35
N GLU A 13 47.08 -17.89 -12.82
CA GLU A 13 46.65 -16.81 -13.71
C GLU A 13 47.25 -17.06 -15.09
N ASP A 14 46.53 -17.90 -15.85
CA ASP A 14 46.79 -18.17 -17.25
C ASP A 14 46.29 -16.97 -18.08
N LYS A 15 47.21 -16.40 -18.86
CA LYS A 15 47.02 -15.54 -20.04
C LYS A 15 46.30 -14.20 -19.85
N SER A 16 47.11 -13.17 -19.65
CA SER A 16 46.94 -11.93 -20.42
C SER A 16 47.02 -12.26 -21.93
N GLU A 17 45.89 -12.64 -22.53
CA GLU A 17 45.71 -12.63 -23.98
C GLU A 17 45.90 -11.19 -24.47
N GLN A 18 47.11 -10.89 -24.92
CA GLN A 18 47.34 -9.74 -25.78
C GLN A 18 46.39 -9.87 -26.98
N PRO A 19 45.68 -8.80 -27.38
CA PRO A 19 44.74 -8.89 -28.48
C PRO A 19 45.50 -9.36 -29.71
N LYS A 20 45.05 -10.49 -30.30
CA LYS A 20 45.47 -10.91 -31.63
C LYS A 20 45.41 -9.69 -32.54
N LEU A 21 46.48 -9.43 -33.29
CA LEU A 21 46.52 -8.41 -34.33
C LEU A 21 45.51 -8.82 -35.42
N GLU A 22 44.23 -8.57 -35.16
CA GLU A 22 43.15 -8.69 -36.11
C GLU A 22 43.44 -7.71 -37.25
N THR A 23 43.35 -8.19 -38.48
CA THR A 23 43.47 -7.32 -39.65
C THR A 23 42.37 -6.25 -39.58
N THR A 24 42.62 -5.06 -40.14
CA THR A 24 41.67 -3.92 -40.06
C THR A 24 40.27 -4.28 -40.54
N GLU A 25 40.15 -5.24 -41.47
CA GLU A 25 38.90 -5.76 -41.99
C GLU A 25 38.15 -6.65 -40.98
N GLU A 26 38.86 -7.49 -40.22
CA GLU A 26 38.29 -8.34 -39.17
C GLU A 26 37.78 -7.49 -38.00
N LEU A 27 38.52 -6.44 -37.62
CA LEU A 27 38.08 -5.46 -36.62
C LEU A 27 36.80 -4.73 -37.06
N GLN A 28 36.74 -4.28 -38.31
CA GLN A 28 35.54 -3.61 -38.85
C GLN A 28 34.33 -4.55 -38.92
N ALA A 29 34.53 -5.81 -39.31
CA ALA A 29 33.47 -6.80 -39.32
C ALA A 29 32.94 -7.09 -37.90
N ARG A 30 33.84 -7.15 -36.90
CA ARG A 30 33.49 -7.37 -35.50
C ARG A 30 32.79 -6.16 -34.88
N ILE A 31 33.24 -4.94 -35.18
CA ILE A 31 32.56 -3.70 -34.76
C ILE A 31 31.13 -3.68 -35.31
N ARG A 32 30.95 -3.98 -36.61
CA ARG A 32 29.62 -4.02 -37.22
C ARG A 32 28.71 -5.08 -36.58
N ALA A 33 29.24 -6.26 -36.29
CA ALA A 33 28.49 -7.30 -35.61
C ALA A 33 28.07 -6.89 -34.18
N LEU A 34 28.97 -6.24 -33.44
CA LEU A 34 28.71 -5.73 -32.10
C LEU A 34 27.70 -4.57 -32.10
N GLU A 35 27.77 -3.68 -33.09
CA GLU A 35 26.78 -2.59 -33.27
C GLU A 35 25.39 -3.14 -33.59
N ASP A 36 25.29 -4.17 -34.43
CA ASP A 36 24.03 -4.85 -34.74
C ASP A 36 23.45 -5.56 -33.51
N GLU A 37 24.30 -6.18 -32.68
CA GLU A 37 23.88 -6.84 -31.44
C GLU A 37 23.45 -5.82 -30.38
N LEU A 38 24.19 -4.71 -30.25
CA LEU A 38 23.86 -3.61 -29.35
C LEU A 38 22.56 -2.91 -29.75
N SER A 39 22.31 -2.75 -31.05
CA SER A 39 21.06 -2.22 -31.59
C SER A 39 19.86 -3.11 -31.21
N ARG A 40 19.99 -4.44 -31.37
CA ARG A 40 18.96 -5.41 -30.96
C ARG A 40 18.71 -5.39 -29.45
N SER A 41 19.78 -5.34 -28.65
CA SER A 41 19.69 -5.29 -27.18
C SER A 41 19.03 -3.99 -26.69
N ASN A 42 19.39 -2.84 -27.27
CA ASN A 42 18.75 -1.56 -26.94
C ASN A 42 17.26 -1.56 -27.31
N ALA A 43 16.89 -2.11 -28.47
CA ALA A 43 15.49 -2.22 -28.85
C ALA A 43 14.68 -3.05 -27.84
N ALA A 44 15.24 -4.18 -27.39
CA ALA A 44 14.62 -5.01 -26.36
C ALA A 44 14.50 -4.27 -25.00
N ARG A 45 15.53 -3.50 -24.62
CA ARG A 45 15.55 -2.73 -23.37
C ARG A 45 14.49 -1.63 -23.35
N VAL A 46 14.31 -0.91 -24.47
CA VAL A 46 13.28 0.14 -24.58
C VAL A 46 11.88 -0.45 -24.46
N ILE A 47 11.63 -1.63 -25.05
CA ILE A 47 10.33 -2.31 -24.93
C ILE A 47 10.07 -2.73 -23.47
N ALA A 48 11.08 -3.26 -22.78
CA ALA A 48 10.96 -3.63 -21.37
C ALA A 48 10.77 -2.42 -20.45
N GLU A 49 11.45 -1.30 -20.73
CA GLU A 49 11.27 -0.04 -20.02
C GLU A 49 9.84 0.52 -20.22
N ASP A 50 9.28 0.50 -21.43
CA ASP A 50 7.89 0.96 -21.67
C ASP A 50 6.86 0.10 -20.92
N GLU A 51 7.03 -1.23 -20.94
CA GLU A 51 6.12 -2.14 -20.26
C GLU A 51 6.22 -2.01 -18.74
N SER A 52 7.44 -1.89 -18.19
CA SER A 52 7.63 -1.65 -16.76
C SER A 52 7.04 -0.30 -16.33
N ALA A 53 7.20 0.76 -17.13
CA ALA A 53 6.60 2.05 -16.87
C ALA A 53 5.06 1.99 -16.86
N ARG A 54 4.44 1.23 -17.77
CA ARG A 54 2.99 0.99 -17.78
C ARG A 54 2.52 0.25 -16.54
N ILE A 55 3.19 -0.84 -16.17
CA ILE A 55 2.85 -1.63 -14.98
C ILE A 55 3.00 -0.77 -13.72
N GLN A 56 4.07 0.04 -13.64
CA GLN A 56 4.31 0.92 -12.51
C GLN A 56 3.27 2.04 -12.42
N ALA A 57 2.86 2.63 -13.55
CA ALA A 57 1.78 3.61 -13.60
C ALA A 57 0.43 3.00 -13.18
N GLN A 58 0.14 1.77 -13.61
CA GLN A 58 -1.07 1.05 -13.20
C GLN A 58 -1.05 0.75 -11.69
N ALA A 59 0.09 0.31 -11.15
CA ALA A 59 0.25 0.04 -9.72
C ALA A 59 0.14 1.33 -8.88
N GLN A 60 0.74 2.43 -9.32
CA GLN A 60 0.62 3.74 -8.67
C GLN A 60 -0.83 4.26 -8.73
N SER A 61 -1.52 4.07 -9.86
CA SER A 61 -2.93 4.41 -10.00
C SER A 61 -3.82 3.59 -9.06
N SER A 62 -3.53 2.29 -8.90
CA SER A 62 -4.23 1.43 -7.95
C SER A 62 -3.96 1.83 -6.50
N LEU A 63 -2.74 2.21 -6.14
CA LEU A 63 -2.38 2.68 -4.81
C LEU A 63 -3.04 4.02 -4.46
N LEU A 64 -3.18 4.91 -5.45
CA LEU A 64 -3.83 6.21 -5.26
C LEU A 64 -5.35 6.05 -5.08
N THR A 65 -5.95 4.96 -5.57
CA THR A 65 -7.40 4.74 -5.55
C THR A 65 -7.90 3.96 -4.33
N THR A 66 -7.06 3.19 -3.65
CA THR A 66 -7.46 2.39 -2.47
C THR A 66 -7.66 3.21 -1.19
N ASN A 67 -7.06 4.41 -1.10
CA ASN A 67 -7.14 5.28 0.07
C ASN A 67 -8.12 6.45 -0.07
N VAL A 68 -8.68 6.66 -1.27
CA VAL A 68 -9.64 7.75 -1.50
C VAL A 68 -11.01 7.32 -1.02
N THR A 69 -11.52 8.02 -0.01
CA THR A 69 -12.84 7.76 0.60
C THR A 69 -13.99 8.10 -0.35
N GLU A 70 -13.80 9.04 -1.28
CA GLU A 70 -14.83 9.52 -2.20
C GLU A 70 -14.26 9.94 -3.56
N ARG A 71 -14.86 9.47 -4.66
CA ARG A 71 -14.50 9.87 -6.03
C ARG A 71 -15.74 10.05 -6.89
N PHE A 72 -15.76 11.13 -7.68
CA PHE A 72 -16.80 11.32 -8.69
C PHE A 72 -16.71 10.22 -9.77
N ALA A 73 -17.81 9.49 -9.97
CA ALA A 73 -17.90 8.36 -10.90
C ALA A 73 -18.42 8.78 -12.29
N GLY A 74 -18.88 10.03 -12.44
CA GLY A 74 -19.54 10.52 -13.64
C GLY A 74 -21.04 10.74 -13.42
N GLU A 75 -21.74 10.96 -14.52
CA GLU A 75 -23.18 11.13 -14.56
C GLU A 75 -23.82 9.94 -15.29
N GLU A 76 -24.83 9.34 -14.68
CA GLU A 76 -25.58 8.21 -15.22
C GLU A 76 -27.07 8.55 -15.12
N ASP A 77 -27.81 8.49 -16.23
CA ASP A 77 -29.23 8.83 -16.30
C ASP A 77 -29.60 10.23 -15.74
N GLY A 78 -28.71 11.22 -15.93
CA GLY A 78 -28.90 12.59 -15.44
C GLY A 78 -28.62 12.77 -13.94
N LYS A 79 -28.10 11.73 -13.28
CA LYS A 79 -27.80 11.71 -11.84
C LYS A 79 -26.30 11.59 -11.63
N GLN A 80 -25.79 12.42 -10.71
CA GLN A 80 -24.38 12.37 -10.31
C GLN A 80 -24.12 11.12 -9.48
N MET A 81 -23.14 10.34 -9.92
CA MET A 81 -22.73 9.11 -9.28
C MET A 81 -21.37 9.29 -8.62
N TRP A 82 -21.19 8.61 -7.50
CA TRP A 82 -20.01 8.73 -6.66
C TRP A 82 -19.57 7.36 -6.17
N TRP A 83 -18.28 7.07 -6.28
CA TRP A 83 -17.65 5.98 -5.58
C TRP A 83 -17.34 6.41 -4.15
N TYR A 84 -17.81 5.64 -3.18
CA TYR A 84 -17.55 5.91 -1.77
C TYR A 84 -17.18 4.62 -1.03
N ARG A 85 -16.09 4.68 -0.27
CA ARG A 85 -15.65 3.59 0.61
C ARG A 85 -16.28 3.77 1.97
N ILE A 86 -17.04 2.77 2.41
CA ILE A 86 -17.68 2.82 3.72
C ILE A 86 -16.67 2.50 4.80
N ASP A 87 -16.45 3.47 5.69
CA ASP A 87 -15.57 3.32 6.84
C ASP A 87 -16.39 3.54 8.12
N LEU A 88 -16.65 2.46 8.86
CA LEU A 88 -17.49 2.45 10.05
C LEU A 88 -16.59 2.44 11.28
N ALA A 89 -16.98 3.18 12.31
CA ALA A 89 -16.32 3.08 13.60
C ALA A 89 -16.51 1.66 14.20
N PRO A 90 -15.66 1.21 15.14
CA PRO A 90 -15.81 -0.09 15.79
C PRO A 90 -17.19 -0.33 16.43
N CYS A 91 -17.83 0.73 16.97
CA CYS A 91 -19.20 0.64 17.47
C CYS A 91 -20.29 0.53 16.39
N GLY A 92 -19.98 0.86 15.14
CA GLY A 92 -20.91 0.87 14.01
C GLY A 92 -21.24 -0.52 13.44
N GLY A 93 -20.56 -1.57 13.89
CA GLY A 93 -20.79 -2.94 13.43
C GLY A 93 -20.17 -3.24 12.06
N THR A 94 -20.71 -4.26 11.38
CA THR A 94 -20.12 -4.81 10.14
C THR A 94 -20.75 -4.28 8.86
N GLU A 95 -22.01 -3.85 8.90
CA GLU A 95 -22.78 -3.43 7.72
C GLU A 95 -23.80 -2.33 8.03
N ILE A 96 -24.09 -1.50 7.02
CA ILE A 96 -25.21 -0.56 6.99
C ILE A 96 -26.28 -1.13 6.07
N ARG A 97 -27.53 -1.19 6.52
CA ARG A 97 -28.66 -1.60 5.66
C ARG A 97 -29.48 -0.38 5.26
N ILE A 98 -29.58 -0.12 3.96
CA ILE A 98 -30.45 0.94 3.42
C ILE A 98 -31.39 0.31 2.40
N ASN A 99 -32.70 0.52 2.57
CA ASN A 99 -33.74 -0.05 1.70
C ASN A 99 -33.61 -1.58 1.50
N GLY A 100 -33.19 -2.30 2.54
CA GLY A 100 -32.99 -3.76 2.50
C GLY A 100 -31.68 -4.22 1.84
N THR A 101 -30.87 -3.30 1.29
CA THR A 101 -29.57 -3.62 0.71
C THR A 101 -28.47 -3.48 1.77
N PRO A 102 -27.68 -4.54 2.05
CA PRO A 102 -26.55 -4.48 2.97
C PRO A 102 -25.32 -3.87 2.28
N TYR A 103 -24.66 -2.94 2.97
CA TYR A 103 -23.40 -2.34 2.56
C TYR A 103 -22.34 -2.58 3.62
N TYR A 104 -21.26 -3.26 3.26
CA TYR A 104 -20.24 -3.73 4.20
C TYR A 104 -19.17 -2.67 4.47
N HIS A 105 -18.69 -2.68 5.71
CA HIS A 105 -17.50 -1.93 6.11
C HIS A 105 -16.28 -2.29 5.24
N GLY A 106 -15.46 -1.30 4.92
CA GLY A 106 -14.21 -1.45 4.16
C GLY A 106 -14.40 -1.58 2.66
N SER A 107 -15.64 -1.74 2.18
CA SER A 107 -15.96 -1.92 0.76
C SER A 107 -16.33 -0.60 0.08
N THR A 108 -16.01 -0.50 -1.21
CA THR A 108 -16.33 0.67 -2.05
C THR A 108 -17.55 0.38 -2.91
N TYR A 109 -18.52 1.28 -2.87
CA TYR A 109 -19.77 1.17 -3.64
C TYR A 109 -20.03 2.43 -4.45
N LYS A 110 -20.91 2.31 -5.45
CA LYS A 110 -21.39 3.42 -6.27
C LYS A 110 -22.73 3.91 -5.70
N PHE A 111 -22.84 5.21 -5.45
CA PHE A 111 -24.03 5.84 -4.91
C PHE A 111 -24.45 7.05 -5.74
N GLU A 112 -25.76 7.29 -5.80
CA GLU A 112 -26.33 8.58 -6.18
C GLU A 112 -26.07 9.62 -5.07
N THR A 113 -25.98 10.89 -5.43
CA THR A 113 -25.72 12.01 -4.49
C THR A 113 -26.60 11.99 -3.23
N ASP A 114 -27.90 11.74 -3.35
CA ASP A 114 -28.82 11.77 -2.21
C ASP A 114 -28.57 10.59 -1.26
N LEU A 115 -28.40 9.38 -1.81
CA LEU A 115 -28.09 8.19 -1.04
C LEU A 115 -26.72 8.30 -0.37
N LEU A 116 -25.74 8.87 -1.08
CA LEU A 116 -24.40 9.14 -0.56
C LEU A 116 -24.45 10.06 0.66
N ARG A 117 -25.29 11.11 0.63
CA ARG A 117 -25.45 12.03 1.77
C ARG A 117 -25.93 11.27 3.00
N SER A 118 -26.92 10.38 2.87
CA SER A 118 -27.40 9.55 3.97
C SER A 118 -26.34 8.58 4.50
N VAL A 119 -25.59 7.91 3.61
CA VAL A 119 -24.51 7.00 4.00
C VAL A 119 -23.44 7.75 4.79
N LYS A 120 -23.00 8.91 4.31
CA LYS A 120 -22.00 9.75 4.99
C LYS A 120 -22.48 10.21 6.36
N GLU A 121 -23.75 10.56 6.49
CA GLU A 121 -24.32 10.97 7.77
C GLU A 121 -24.31 9.83 8.80
N ILE A 122 -24.66 8.61 8.39
CA ILE A 122 -24.58 7.42 9.24
C ILE A 122 -23.14 7.18 9.70
N VAL A 123 -22.19 7.19 8.75
CA VAL A 123 -20.76 7.03 9.03
C VAL A 123 -20.28 8.09 10.03
N ALA A 124 -20.56 9.37 9.77
CA ALA A 124 -20.16 10.47 10.65
C ALA A 124 -20.76 10.33 12.06
N ARG A 125 -22.03 9.90 12.18
CA ARG A 125 -22.66 9.65 13.49
C ARG A 125 -21.99 8.49 14.24
N THR A 126 -21.59 7.41 13.56
CA THR A 126 -20.87 6.31 14.22
C THR A 126 -19.52 6.77 14.76
N TRP A 127 -18.77 7.56 13.99
CA TRP A 127 -17.49 8.13 14.44
C TRP A 127 -17.66 9.17 15.55
N SER A 128 -18.69 10.02 15.48
CA SER A 128 -19.02 10.97 16.55
C SER A 128 -19.40 10.24 17.84
N HIS A 129 -20.18 9.16 17.74
CA HIS A 129 -20.54 8.34 18.89
C HIS A 129 -19.32 7.63 19.48
N GLU A 130 -18.47 7.04 18.65
CA GLU A 130 -17.20 6.44 19.05
C GLU A 130 -16.32 7.46 19.79
N ASN A 131 -16.21 8.69 19.26
CA ASN A 131 -15.48 9.77 19.90
C ASN A 131 -16.12 10.17 21.24
N SER A 132 -17.44 10.15 21.36
CA SER A 132 -18.11 10.43 22.64
C SER A 132 -17.88 9.35 23.72
N ILE A 133 -17.64 8.11 23.31
CA ILE A 133 -17.41 6.97 24.22
C ILE A 133 -15.93 6.83 24.57
N ASN A 134 -15.05 6.90 23.56
CA ASN A 134 -13.62 6.65 23.71
C ASN A 134 -12.78 7.93 23.82
N GLY A 135 -13.32 9.07 23.41
CA GLY A 135 -12.73 10.40 23.58
C GLY A 135 -12.88 10.84 25.03
N ALA A 136 -11.83 10.61 25.81
CA ALA A 136 -11.72 10.97 27.22
C ALA A 136 -11.80 12.49 27.51
N ASN A 137 -12.19 13.36 26.57
CA ASN A 137 -12.09 14.81 26.74
C ASN A 137 -12.98 15.69 25.83
N GLU A 138 -14.16 15.24 25.37
CA GLU A 138 -15.07 16.14 24.62
C GLU A 138 -15.80 17.15 25.52
N ASN A 139 -15.83 16.91 26.84
CA ASN A 139 -16.40 17.84 27.81
C ASN A 139 -15.38 18.09 28.94
N PRO A 140 -14.83 19.32 29.09
CA PRO A 140 -13.86 19.65 30.14
C PRO A 140 -14.40 19.49 31.57
N TYR A 141 -15.72 19.33 31.73
CA TYR A 141 -16.37 19.07 33.02
C TYR A 141 -16.75 17.61 33.27
N LYS A 142 -16.62 16.72 32.27
CA LYS A 142 -16.83 15.28 32.49
C LYS A 142 -15.54 14.69 33.04
N GLN A 143 -15.52 14.35 34.33
CA GLN A 143 -14.46 13.53 34.90
C GLN A 143 -14.35 12.23 34.08
N ALA A 144 -13.15 11.91 33.62
CA ALA A 144 -12.86 10.62 33.01
C ALA A 144 -13.33 9.52 33.96
N GLN A 145 -14.26 8.67 33.51
CA GLN A 145 -14.56 7.45 34.26
C GLN A 145 -13.27 6.63 34.28
N ASN A 146 -12.75 6.39 35.48
CA ASN A 146 -11.58 5.55 35.68
C ASN A 146 -11.84 4.19 35.03
N LYS A 147 -11.25 3.98 33.85
CA LYS A 147 -11.34 2.76 33.02
C LYS A 147 -10.45 1.67 33.62
N VAL A 148 -10.51 1.48 34.94
CA VAL A 148 -9.83 0.39 35.64
C VAL A 148 -10.87 -0.67 35.96
N LEU A 149 -11.08 -1.60 35.02
CA LEU A 149 -11.58 -2.93 35.36
C LEU A 149 -10.41 -3.69 36.01
N GLY A 150 -10.39 -3.75 37.34
CA GLY A 150 -9.55 -4.74 38.05
C GLY A 150 -8.79 -4.23 39.27
N SER A 151 -9.44 -4.29 40.43
CA SER A 151 -8.88 -4.86 41.66
C SER A 151 -10.01 -4.88 42.70
N GLY A 152 -10.76 -5.98 42.74
CA GLY A 152 -11.69 -6.23 43.83
C GLY A 152 -10.95 -6.25 45.17
N ARG A 153 -11.29 -5.31 46.05
CA ARG A 153 -11.24 -5.35 47.52
C ARG A 153 -12.05 -4.10 47.95
N GLY A 154 -13.31 -4.20 48.34
CA GLY A 154 -13.75 -5.12 49.37
C GLY A 154 -13.03 -4.82 50.69
N ILE A 155 -12.75 -3.56 51.02
CA ILE A 155 -12.33 -3.17 52.37
C ILE A 155 -13.34 -2.17 52.88
N ALA A 156 -14.19 -2.64 53.78
CA ALA A 156 -15.20 -1.83 54.44
C ALA A 156 -14.54 -0.89 55.47
N PRO A 157 -15.12 0.30 55.73
CA PRO A 157 -14.48 1.37 56.50
C PRO A 157 -14.19 1.08 57.98
N TRP A 158 -14.63 -0.06 58.51
CA TRP A 158 -14.35 -0.48 59.89
C TRP A 158 -13.01 -1.22 60.05
N ALA A 159 -12.30 -1.51 58.96
CA ALA A 159 -11.03 -2.24 58.98
C ALA A 159 -9.80 -1.39 59.38
N PHE A 160 -9.99 -0.11 59.71
CA PHE A 160 -8.97 0.78 60.26
C PHE A 160 -9.48 1.38 61.57
N GLN A 161 -9.48 0.58 62.63
CA GLN A 161 -9.52 1.08 64.01
C GLN A 161 -8.67 0.20 64.92
#